data_AF-A0A0G1Y061-F1
#
_entry.id   AF-A0A0G1Y061-F1
#
_cell.length_a   1.000
_cell.length_b   1.000
_cell.length_c   1.000
_cell.angle_alpha   90.00
_cell.angle_beta   90.00
_cell.angle_gamma   90.00
#
_symmetry.space_group_name_H-M   'P 1'
#
loop_
_entity.id
_entity.type
_entity.pdbx_description
1 polymer ?
#
loop_
_entity_poly.entity_id
_entity_poly.type
_entity_poly.pdbx_seq_one_letter_code
_entity_poly.pdbx_strand_id
1 'polypeptide(L)'
;MSVRKIKGSYWVDFSINRRRYRKRSPHNSQKGGRDYEAVLRQKLARGESIDADANTTQQEQTFEEFAWKWFETYVMPNNKFLEQRAKKYILQKCLVPFFGKLRLEEITTQHVEQYKALALKKGSARKTVNNQLAVFSKLITTAYDWFNLSGRRPKILWLKCPPPSTDFLSADECTLLLSKADGVIREMILTGLRTGMRQGELAGLQWSCIDWQNQLLTVRYSRCPRTGKLMSPKSNRVRHIPIDPDVYQMLFNRKRDTGYVFLDKGEMPFATHNLIRKIRDVRYAAGLRPLGWHMLRHTFASHLAMKGAPILNVQALLGHSTITMTMRYAHVAPSALRESINLLSPKNAINANFGQPAGNQWTETIQQEAKNL
;
A
#
# COMPACT_ATOMS: atom_id res chain seq x y z
N MET A 1 14.94 -34.04 -27.58
CA MET A 1 15.68 -32.82 -27.22
C MET A 1 15.84 -32.73 -25.71
N SER A 2 17.10 -32.80 -25.27
CA SER A 2 17.53 -32.72 -23.88
C SER A 2 17.49 -31.30 -23.30
N VAL A 3 17.48 -30.27 -24.14
CA VAL A 3 17.35 -28.87 -23.71
C VAL A 3 15.98 -28.32 -24.12
N ARG A 4 15.22 -27.76 -23.18
CA ARG A 4 13.86 -27.22 -23.41
C ARG A 4 13.63 -25.90 -22.68
N LYS A 5 12.83 -25.00 -23.27
CA LYS A 5 12.46 -23.72 -22.64
C LYS A 5 11.18 -23.90 -21.83
N ILE A 6 11.20 -23.55 -20.53
CA ILE A 6 10.06 -23.64 -19.61
C ILE A 6 9.95 -22.33 -18.84
N LYS A 7 8.80 -21.65 -18.93
CA LYS A 7 8.52 -20.36 -18.24
C LYS A 7 9.65 -19.34 -18.37
N GLY A 8 10.17 -19.15 -19.59
CA GLY A 8 11.20 -18.14 -19.88
C GLY A 8 12.63 -18.50 -19.48
N SER A 9 12.91 -19.74 -19.04
CA SER A 9 14.26 -20.25 -18.75
C SER A 9 14.53 -21.56 -19.49
N TYR A 10 15.79 -21.83 -19.85
CA TYR A 10 16.20 -23.12 -20.43
C TYR A 10 16.47 -24.16 -19.35
N TRP A 11 16.07 -25.40 -19.60
CA TRP A 11 16.23 -26.55 -18.73
C TRP A 11 16.90 -27.68 -19.50
N VAL A 12 17.80 -28.38 -18.82
CA VAL A 12 18.49 -29.56 -19.32
C VAL A 12 17.85 -30.79 -18.65
N ASP A 13 17.51 -31.79 -19.45
CA ASP A 13 16.75 -32.98 -19.10
C ASP A 13 17.29 -34.19 -19.89
N PHE A 14 18.14 -35.00 -19.25
CA PHE A 14 18.73 -36.20 -19.84
C PHE A 14 18.83 -37.32 -18.81
N SER A 15 19.07 -38.55 -19.28
CA SER A 15 19.19 -39.73 -18.41
C SER A 15 20.51 -40.45 -18.65
N ILE A 16 21.18 -40.86 -17.57
CA ILE A 16 22.41 -41.69 -17.59
C ILE A 16 22.23 -42.77 -16.52
N ASN A 17 22.57 -44.03 -16.83
CA ASN A 17 22.48 -45.17 -15.90
C ASN A 17 21.12 -45.29 -15.19
N ARG A 18 20.02 -45.19 -15.96
CA ARG A 18 18.62 -45.21 -15.47
C ARG A 18 18.25 -44.09 -14.47
N ARG A 19 19.14 -43.12 -14.23
CA ARG A 19 18.87 -41.92 -13.41
C ARG A 19 18.62 -40.71 -14.31
N ARG A 20 17.50 -40.03 -14.10
CA ARG A 20 17.12 -38.82 -14.84
C ARG A 20 17.62 -37.57 -14.13
N TYR A 21 18.26 -36.69 -14.87
CA TYR A 21 18.79 -35.42 -14.37
C TYR A 21 18.03 -34.27 -15.02
N ARG A 22 17.43 -33.42 -14.19
CA ARG A 22 16.71 -32.22 -14.63
C ARG A 22 17.24 -30.99 -13.89
N LYS A 23 17.99 -30.13 -14.58
CA LYS A 23 18.60 -28.92 -14.00
C LYS A 23 18.32 -27.70 -14.87
N ARG A 24 18.18 -26.53 -14.25
CA ARG A 24 18.01 -25.26 -14.96
C ARG A 24 19.36 -24.84 -15.54
N SER A 25 19.37 -24.44 -16.80
CA SER A 25 20.55 -23.84 -17.43
C SER A 25 20.84 -22.47 -16.80
N PRO A 26 22.09 -22.17 -16.40
CA PRO A 26 22.48 -20.84 -15.93
C PRO A 26 22.34 -19.78 -17.02
N HIS A 27 22.52 -20.19 -18.28
CA HIS A 27 22.44 -19.31 -19.44
C HIS A 27 21.05 -19.38 -20.07
N ASN A 28 20.45 -18.21 -20.35
CA ASN A 28 19.13 -18.11 -20.95
C ASN A 28 19.16 -18.15 -22.50
N SER A 29 19.94 -19.06 -23.07
CA SER A 29 20.01 -19.29 -24.52
C SER A 29 20.00 -20.80 -24.81
N GLN A 30 19.51 -21.17 -26.00
CA GLN A 30 19.47 -22.59 -26.39
C GLN A 30 20.88 -23.18 -26.53
N LYS A 31 21.83 -22.39 -27.05
CA LYS A 31 23.25 -22.74 -27.14
C LYS A 31 23.84 -22.96 -25.74
N GLY A 32 23.65 -22.00 -24.83
CA GLY A 32 24.14 -22.12 -23.45
C GLY A 32 23.52 -23.30 -22.67
N GLY A 33 22.28 -23.67 -22.98
CA GLY A 33 21.67 -24.89 -22.42
C GLY A 33 22.31 -26.18 -22.94
N ARG A 34 22.76 -26.23 -24.19
CA ARG A 34 23.49 -27.38 -24.75
C ARG A 34 24.91 -27.46 -24.17
N ASP A 35 25.59 -26.33 -24.04
CA ASP A 35 26.93 -26.26 -23.43
C ASP A 35 26.87 -26.72 -21.96
N TYR A 36 25.84 -26.29 -21.22
CA TYR A 36 25.61 -26.73 -19.85
C TYR A 36 25.29 -28.23 -19.74
N GLU A 37 24.53 -28.80 -20.69
CA GLU A 37 24.32 -30.25 -20.75
C GLU A 37 25.65 -31.01 -20.95
N ALA A 38 26.51 -30.54 -21.86
CA ALA A 38 27.80 -31.16 -22.13
C ALA A 38 28.68 -31.17 -20.87
N VAL A 39 28.72 -30.06 -20.12
CA VAL A 39 29.43 -29.96 -18.84
C VAL A 39 28.88 -30.95 -17.81
N LEU A 40 27.56 -31.07 -17.67
CA LEU A 40 26.95 -32.02 -16.72
C LEU A 40 27.25 -33.48 -17.08
N ARG A 41 27.25 -33.82 -18.37
CA ARG A 41 27.62 -35.16 -18.84
C ARG A 41 29.10 -35.46 -18.61
N GLN A 42 29.97 -34.46 -18.81
CA GLN A 42 31.40 -34.60 -18.57
C GLN A 42 31.71 -34.81 -17.07
N LYS A 43 31.02 -34.10 -16.17
CA LYS A 43 31.12 -34.32 -14.72
C LYS A 43 30.72 -35.74 -14.32
N LEU A 44 29.58 -36.22 -14.82
CA LEU A 44 29.13 -37.60 -14.57
C LEU A 44 30.10 -38.65 -15.13
N ALA A 45 30.71 -38.39 -16.29
CA ALA A 45 31.71 -39.29 -16.88
C ALA A 45 33.01 -39.36 -16.05
N ARG A 46 33.33 -38.31 -15.30
CA ARG A 46 34.47 -38.26 -14.36
C ARG A 46 34.16 -38.88 -12.99
N GLY A 47 32.94 -39.38 -12.77
CA GLY A 47 32.50 -39.90 -11.47
C GLY A 47 32.18 -38.81 -10.44
N GLU A 48 32.18 -37.54 -10.84
CA GLU A 48 31.81 -36.42 -9.98
C GLU A 48 30.28 -36.39 -9.79
N SER A 49 29.83 -36.23 -8.54
CA SER A 49 28.41 -35.99 -8.27
C SER A 49 27.99 -34.62 -8.80
N ILE A 50 26.91 -34.56 -9.59
CA ILE A 50 26.30 -33.27 -10.00
C ILE A 50 25.79 -32.48 -8.78
N ASP A 51 25.55 -33.15 -7.65
CA ASP A 51 24.91 -32.59 -6.47
C ASP A 51 25.90 -32.24 -5.32
N ALA A 52 27.19 -32.58 -5.44
CA ALA A 52 28.25 -32.18 -4.51
C ALA A 52 29.09 -31.10 -5.22
N ASP A 53 29.15 -29.83 -4.82
CA ASP A 53 29.91 -29.35 -3.65
C ASP A 53 29.60 -27.86 -3.35
N ALA A 54 28.40 -27.37 -3.68
CA ALA A 54 28.01 -25.97 -3.42
C ALA A 54 26.99 -25.79 -2.27
N ASN A 55 26.32 -26.87 -1.83
CA ASN A 55 25.16 -26.78 -0.94
C ASN A 55 25.46 -27.06 0.54
N THR A 56 26.51 -27.82 0.87
CA THR A 56 26.68 -28.36 2.23
C THR A 56 26.93 -27.25 3.27
N THR A 57 27.66 -26.19 2.92
CA THR A 57 27.96 -25.09 3.85
C THR A 57 26.82 -24.06 3.97
N GLN A 58 25.89 -24.03 3.01
CA GLN A 58 24.76 -23.08 3.02
C GLN A 58 23.50 -23.66 3.68
N GLN A 59 23.42 -24.98 3.82
CA GLN A 59 22.31 -25.69 4.48
C GLN A 59 22.31 -25.56 6.01
N GLU A 60 23.41 -25.15 6.62
CA GLU A 60 23.52 -25.03 8.08
C GLU A 60 23.15 -23.64 8.62
N GLN A 61 22.80 -22.68 7.77
CA GLN A 61 22.50 -21.32 8.21
C GLN A 61 21.28 -21.27 9.14
N THR A 62 21.46 -20.57 10.26
CA THR A 62 20.38 -20.26 11.18
C THR A 62 19.47 -19.16 10.63
N PHE A 63 18.25 -19.07 11.16
CA PHE A 63 17.33 -18.00 10.79
C PHE A 63 17.91 -16.61 11.07
N GLU A 64 18.61 -16.43 12.20
CA GLU A 64 19.15 -15.13 12.59
C GLU A 64 20.24 -14.63 11.63
N GLU A 65 21.22 -15.49 11.32
CA GLU A 65 22.31 -15.16 10.38
C GLU A 65 21.74 -14.76 9.02
N PHE A 66 20.80 -15.57 8.50
CA PHE A 66 20.18 -15.28 7.23
C PHE A 66 19.30 -14.03 7.28
N ALA A 67 18.58 -13.79 8.38
CA ALA A 67 17.72 -12.63 8.52
C ALA A 67 18.49 -11.32 8.37
N TRP A 68 19.68 -11.23 8.98
CA TRP A 68 20.52 -10.02 8.90
C TRP A 68 21.22 -9.91 7.56
N LYS A 69 21.72 -11.01 6.99
CA LYS A 69 22.24 -11.03 5.61
C LYS A 69 21.18 -10.58 4.61
N TRP A 70 19.96 -11.11 4.71
CA TRP A 70 18.82 -10.73 3.88
C TRP A 70 18.44 -9.26 4.06
N PHE A 71 18.49 -8.75 5.29
CA PHE A 71 18.22 -7.35 5.56
C PHE A 71 19.20 -6.43 4.81
N GLU A 72 20.51 -6.72 4.89
CA GLU A 72 21.55 -5.92 4.26
C GLU A 72 21.55 -6.04 2.74
N THR A 73 21.44 -7.26 2.21
CA THR A 73 21.63 -7.53 0.78
C THR A 73 20.35 -7.42 -0.04
N TYR A 74 19.16 -7.58 0.57
CA TYR A 74 17.87 -7.49 -0.12
C TYR A 74 17.05 -6.28 0.34
N VAL A 75 16.87 -6.08 1.64
CA VAL A 75 15.94 -5.05 2.13
C VAL A 75 16.50 -3.64 1.94
N MET A 76 17.75 -3.39 2.32
CA MET A 76 18.39 -2.08 2.17
C MET A 76 18.40 -1.55 0.72
N PRO A 77 18.78 -2.33 -0.31
CA PRO A 77 18.79 -1.82 -1.69
C PRO A 77 17.39 -1.70 -2.31
N ASN A 78 16.43 -2.58 -1.95
CA ASN A 78 15.17 -2.68 -2.70
C ASN A 78 13.97 -2.00 -2.01
N ASN A 79 14.05 -1.68 -0.71
CA ASN A 79 12.91 -1.13 0.03
C ASN A 79 13.12 0.33 0.42
N LYS A 80 12.03 1.10 0.57
CA LYS A 80 12.07 2.48 1.06
C LYS A 80 12.49 2.52 2.53
N PHE A 81 13.14 3.60 2.95
CA PHE A 81 13.66 3.79 4.32
C PHE A 81 12.69 3.40 5.46
N LEU A 82 11.42 3.84 5.38
CA LEU A 82 10.42 3.51 6.42
C LEU A 82 10.08 2.01 6.44
N GLU A 83 10.08 1.35 5.28
CA GLU A 83 9.84 -0.08 5.17
C GLU A 83 11.04 -0.88 5.69
N GLN A 84 12.28 -0.45 5.36
CA GLN A 84 13.50 -1.00 5.94
C GLN A 84 13.45 -0.96 7.47
N ARG A 85 13.14 0.19 8.05
CA ARG A 85 13.03 0.35 9.50
C ARG A 85 11.96 -0.55 10.12
N ALA A 86 10.78 -0.66 9.50
CA ALA A 86 9.71 -1.53 9.97
C ALA A 86 10.13 -3.00 9.96
N LYS A 87 10.75 -3.47 8.87
CA LYS A 87 11.30 -4.83 8.77
C LYS A 87 12.40 -5.06 9.81
N LYS A 88 13.33 -4.12 9.99
CA LYS A 88 14.40 -4.21 11.00
C LYS A 88 13.82 -4.42 12.40
N TYR A 89 12.81 -3.62 12.76
CA TYR A 89 12.12 -3.75 14.05
C TYR A 89 11.45 -5.12 14.20
N ILE A 90 10.71 -5.58 13.18
CA ILE A 90 10.04 -6.89 13.19
C ILE A 90 11.06 -8.03 13.33
N LEU A 91 12.17 -7.98 12.59
CA LEU A 91 13.24 -8.97 12.72
C LEU A 91 13.80 -8.96 14.14
N GLN A 92 14.29 -7.81 14.60
CA GLN A 92 14.99 -7.68 15.88
C GLN A 92 14.13 -8.00 17.10
N LYS A 93 12.88 -7.53 17.12
CA LYS A 93 12.02 -7.58 18.31
C LYS A 93 10.99 -8.69 18.27
N CYS A 94 10.74 -9.29 17.11
CA CYS A 94 9.65 -10.25 16.96
C CYS A 94 10.13 -11.59 16.40
N LEU A 95 10.78 -11.62 15.24
CA LEU A 95 11.08 -12.89 14.55
C LEU A 95 12.36 -13.55 15.05
N VAL A 96 13.47 -12.82 15.13
CA VAL A 96 14.77 -13.35 15.58
C VAL A 96 14.70 -13.92 17.01
N PRO A 97 14.05 -13.25 18.00
CA PRO A 97 13.94 -13.82 19.34
C PRO A 97 13.24 -15.17 19.44
N PHE A 98 12.44 -15.56 18.43
CA PHE A 98 11.73 -16.84 18.43
C PHE A 98 12.37 -17.86 17.48
N PHE A 99 12.64 -17.47 16.23
CA PHE A 99 13.16 -18.37 15.20
C PHE A 99 14.69 -18.42 15.13
N GLY A 100 15.40 -17.46 15.75
CA GLY A 100 16.79 -17.14 15.46
C GLY A 100 17.75 -18.34 15.48
N LYS A 101 17.61 -19.22 16.47
CA LYS A 101 18.47 -20.40 16.66
C LYS A 101 18.13 -21.59 15.76
N LEU A 102 16.96 -21.60 15.12
CA LEU A 102 16.53 -22.70 14.26
C LEU A 102 17.25 -22.62 12.92
N ARG A 103 17.64 -23.76 12.36
CA ARG A 103 18.13 -23.82 10.97
C ARG A 103 16.97 -23.56 10.01
N LEU A 104 17.24 -22.92 8.88
CA LEU A 104 16.20 -22.54 7.91
C LEU A 104 15.36 -23.74 7.42
N GLU A 105 15.97 -24.92 7.27
CA GLU A 105 15.29 -26.15 6.82
C GLU A 105 14.41 -26.79 7.92
N GLU A 106 14.72 -26.53 9.20
CA GLU A 106 13.98 -27.08 10.34
C GLU A 106 12.69 -26.32 10.64
N ILE A 107 12.51 -25.13 10.06
CA ILE A 107 11.36 -24.28 10.34
C ILE A 107 10.11 -24.84 9.66
N THR A 108 9.35 -25.60 10.44
CA THR A 108 8.07 -26.17 10.04
C THR A 108 6.87 -25.22 10.21
N THR A 109 5.73 -25.60 9.63
CA THR A 109 4.44 -24.93 9.85
C THR A 109 4.03 -24.90 11.34
N GLN A 110 4.42 -25.91 12.13
CA GLN A 110 4.12 -25.95 13.56
C GLN A 110 4.80 -24.81 14.33
N HIS A 111 6.05 -24.48 14.00
CA HIS A 111 6.74 -23.33 14.60
C HIS A 111 6.03 -22.01 14.29
N VAL A 112 5.44 -21.89 13.09
CA VAL A 112 4.65 -20.71 12.72
C VAL A 112 3.37 -20.61 13.56
N GLU A 113 2.69 -21.71 13.84
CA GLU A 113 1.53 -21.74 14.75
C GLU A 113 1.91 -21.43 16.20
N GLN A 114 3.03 -21.98 16.68
CA GLN A 114 3.57 -21.68 18.02
C GLN A 114 3.92 -20.19 18.16
N TYR A 115 4.56 -19.60 17.15
CA TYR A 115 4.85 -18.17 17.11
C TYR A 115 3.57 -17.32 17.19
N LYS A 116 2.53 -17.68 16.42
CA LYS A 116 1.23 -17.00 16.47
C LYS A 116 0.62 -17.06 17.86
N ALA A 117 0.58 -18.23 18.47
CA ALA A 117 0.04 -18.43 19.82
C ALA A 117 0.80 -17.57 20.84
N LEU A 118 2.13 -17.57 20.78
CA LEU A 118 2.97 -16.76 21.66
C LEU A 118 2.73 -15.25 21.46
N ALA A 119 2.70 -14.78 20.21
CA ALA A 119 2.52 -13.36 19.91
C ALA A 119 1.14 -12.84 20.35
N LEU A 120 0.09 -13.65 20.17
CA LEU A 120 -1.26 -13.36 20.65
C LEU A 120 -1.32 -13.38 22.19
N LYS A 121 -0.67 -14.35 22.85
CA LYS A 121 -0.58 -14.41 24.32
C LYS A 121 0.14 -13.19 24.90
N LYS A 122 1.12 -12.62 24.18
CA LYS A 122 1.79 -11.37 24.51
C LYS A 122 0.95 -10.10 24.23
N GLY A 123 -0.31 -10.25 23.80
CA GLY A 123 -1.21 -9.12 23.55
C GLY A 123 -1.05 -8.47 22.16
N SER A 124 -0.32 -9.08 21.22
CA SER A 124 -0.22 -8.52 19.87
C SER A 124 -1.56 -8.64 19.14
N ALA A 125 -2.02 -7.55 18.52
CA ALA A 125 -3.21 -7.59 17.67
C ALA A 125 -3.00 -8.55 16.47
N ARG A 126 -4.06 -9.26 16.05
CA ARG A 126 -4.01 -10.21 14.92
C ARG A 126 -3.39 -9.62 13.64
N LYS A 127 -3.70 -8.34 13.34
CA LYS A 127 -3.13 -7.65 12.18
C LYS A 127 -1.62 -7.43 12.31
N THR A 128 -1.14 -7.11 13.50
CA THR A 128 0.29 -6.97 13.80
C THR A 128 1.00 -8.30 13.60
N VAL A 129 0.43 -9.41 14.09
CA VAL A 129 0.97 -10.75 13.88
C VAL A 129 1.02 -11.10 12.40
N ASN A 130 -0.05 -10.84 11.63
CA ASN A 130 -0.03 -11.03 10.18
C ASN A 130 1.05 -10.18 9.48
N ASN A 131 1.30 -8.95 9.93
CA ASN A 131 2.37 -8.12 9.36
C ASN A 131 3.77 -8.69 9.68
N GLN A 132 3.98 -9.24 10.89
CA GLN A 132 5.22 -9.93 11.26
C GLN A 132 5.43 -11.17 10.37
N LEU A 133 4.37 -11.97 10.20
CA LEU A 133 4.40 -13.18 9.36
C LEU A 133 4.57 -12.86 7.87
N ALA A 134 4.14 -11.69 7.39
CA ALA A 134 4.43 -11.25 6.02
C ALA A 134 5.94 -11.02 5.79
N VAL A 135 6.64 -10.45 6.78
CA VAL A 135 8.10 -10.30 6.73
C VAL A 135 8.77 -11.67 6.76
N PHE A 136 8.35 -12.54 7.69
CA PHE A 136 8.82 -13.92 7.78
C PHE A 136 8.63 -14.67 6.45
N SER A 137 7.43 -14.60 5.87
CA SER A 137 7.10 -15.27 4.61
C SER A 137 8.02 -14.84 3.49
N LYS A 138 8.30 -13.54 3.39
CA LYS A 138 9.17 -13.00 2.35
C LYS A 138 10.62 -13.45 2.55
N LEU A 139 11.12 -13.39 3.79
CA LEU A 139 12.45 -13.83 4.17
C LEU A 139 12.64 -15.31 3.86
N ILE A 140 11.76 -16.19 4.35
CA ILE A 140 11.84 -17.64 4.12
C ILE A 140 11.73 -17.98 2.62
N THR A 141 10.87 -17.28 1.88
CA THR A 141 10.80 -17.44 0.43
C THR A 141 12.15 -17.13 -0.21
N THR A 142 12.78 -16.03 0.16
CA THR A 142 14.11 -15.66 -0.35
C THR A 142 15.19 -16.65 0.10
N ALA A 143 15.11 -17.20 1.30
CA ALA A 143 16.06 -18.21 1.79
C ALA A 143 16.05 -19.48 0.93
N TYR A 144 14.84 -20.01 0.68
CA TYR A 144 14.66 -21.18 -0.18
C TYR A 144 15.13 -20.92 -1.62
N ASP A 145 14.87 -19.72 -2.14
CA ASP A 145 15.29 -19.36 -3.49
C ASP A 145 16.82 -19.18 -3.59
N TRP A 146 17.48 -18.62 -2.56
CA TRP A 146 18.92 -18.34 -2.57
C TRP A 146 19.79 -19.57 -2.29
N PHE A 147 19.38 -20.43 -1.37
CA PHE A 147 20.13 -21.64 -1.01
C PHE A 147 19.61 -22.89 -1.70
N ASN A 148 18.57 -22.76 -2.53
CA ASN A 148 17.93 -23.89 -3.21
C ASN A 148 17.59 -25.02 -2.22
N LEU A 149 17.05 -24.64 -1.06
CA LEU A 149 16.76 -25.56 0.05
C LEU A 149 15.80 -26.67 -0.40
N SER A 150 16.09 -27.89 0.03
CA SER A 150 15.24 -29.03 -0.27
C SER A 150 14.03 -29.07 0.67
N GLY A 151 12.87 -29.50 0.18
CA GLY A 151 11.65 -29.62 0.99
C GLY A 151 10.60 -28.52 0.76
N ARG A 152 9.57 -28.51 1.61
CA ARG A 152 8.42 -27.59 1.47
C ARG A 152 8.52 -26.45 2.47
N ARG A 153 8.44 -25.22 1.95
CA ARG A 153 8.32 -24.00 2.75
C ARG A 153 7.16 -24.10 3.75
N PRO A 154 7.32 -23.59 4.99
CA PRO A 154 6.25 -23.57 5.98
C PRO A 154 5.04 -22.79 5.44
N LYS A 155 3.86 -23.41 5.53
CA LYS A 155 2.62 -22.80 5.05
C LYS A 155 2.09 -21.86 6.12
N ILE A 156 1.77 -20.62 5.73
CA ILE A 156 1.23 -19.63 6.66
C ILE A 156 -0.30 -19.59 6.53
N LEU A 157 -1.00 -20.01 7.58
CA LEU A 157 -2.43 -19.76 7.74
C LEU A 157 -2.64 -18.40 8.41
N TRP A 158 -3.10 -17.43 7.63
CA TRP A 158 -3.29 -16.05 8.08
C TRP A 158 -4.42 -15.93 9.10
N LEU A 159 -4.21 -15.12 10.14
CA LEU A 159 -5.25 -14.84 11.13
C LEU A 159 -6.37 -14.02 10.49
N LYS A 160 -7.62 -14.40 10.73
CA LYS A 160 -8.79 -13.61 10.31
C LYS A 160 -8.79 -12.28 11.07
N CYS A 161 -8.76 -11.17 10.33
CA CYS A 161 -8.92 -9.83 10.87
C CYS A 161 -10.27 -9.28 10.40
N PRO A 162 -11.08 -8.67 11.28
CA PRO A 162 -12.27 -7.95 10.85
C PRO A 162 -11.87 -6.84 9.86
N PRO A 163 -12.75 -6.48 8.92
CA PRO A 163 -12.52 -5.33 8.06
C PRO A 163 -12.33 -4.08 8.96
N PRO A 164 -11.40 -3.19 8.61
CA PRO A 164 -11.19 -1.97 9.39
C PRO A 164 -12.45 -1.11 9.32
N SER A 165 -13.08 -0.84 10.46
CA SER A 165 -14.09 0.20 10.59
C SER A 165 -13.42 1.57 10.39
N THR A 166 -14.10 2.47 9.70
CA THR A 166 -13.59 3.81 9.43
C THR A 166 -14.41 4.80 10.22
N ASP A 167 -13.86 5.22 11.35
CA ASP A 167 -14.44 6.26 12.21
C ASP A 167 -14.19 7.66 11.61
N PHE A 168 -15.14 8.56 11.77
CA PHE A 168 -15.13 9.92 11.25
C PHE A 168 -15.89 10.88 12.18
N LEU A 169 -15.69 12.18 12.02
CA LEU A 169 -16.33 13.20 12.85
C LEU A 169 -17.70 13.61 12.28
N SER A 170 -18.69 13.83 13.12
CA SER A 170 -19.92 14.54 12.74
C SER A 170 -19.65 16.01 12.43
N ALA A 171 -20.63 16.71 11.84
CA ALA A 171 -20.53 18.14 11.58
C ALA A 171 -20.32 18.95 12.88
N ASP A 172 -21.04 18.59 13.95
CA ASP A 172 -20.92 19.27 15.25
C ASP A 172 -19.57 18.99 15.90
N GLU A 173 -19.07 17.75 15.82
CA GLU A 173 -17.72 17.40 16.30
C GLU A 173 -16.63 18.17 15.53
N CYS A 174 -16.80 18.40 14.21
CA CYS A 174 -15.90 19.23 13.43
C CYS A 174 -15.89 20.69 13.90
N THR A 175 -17.08 21.27 14.09
CA THR A 175 -17.24 22.65 14.59
C THR A 175 -16.62 22.79 15.97
N LEU A 176 -16.89 21.84 16.87
CA LEU A 176 -16.34 21.83 18.22
C LEU A 176 -14.81 21.72 18.20
N LEU A 177 -14.25 20.81 17.40
CA LEU A 177 -12.80 20.66 17.25
C LEU A 177 -12.14 21.95 16.75
N LEU A 178 -12.73 22.61 15.76
CA LEU A 178 -12.24 23.88 15.21
C LEU A 178 -12.37 25.05 16.19
N SER A 179 -13.38 25.04 17.06
CA SER A 179 -13.60 26.08 18.08
C SER A 179 -12.55 26.06 19.20
N LYS A 180 -11.95 24.89 19.46
CA LYS A 180 -10.93 24.68 20.50
C LYS A 180 -9.50 24.72 19.97
N ALA A 181 -9.32 24.72 18.65
CA ALA A 181 -8.02 24.86 18.02
C ALA A 181 -7.70 26.35 17.82
N ASP A 182 -6.42 26.70 17.89
CA ASP A 182 -5.93 28.07 17.68
C ASP A 182 -4.78 28.11 16.67
N GLY A 183 -4.53 29.33 16.15
CA GLY A 183 -3.42 29.65 15.25
C GLY A 183 -3.24 28.65 14.12
N VAL A 184 -1.98 28.29 13.86
CA VAL A 184 -1.59 27.40 12.75
C VAL A 184 -2.22 26.00 12.89
N ILE A 185 -2.48 25.51 14.11
CA ILE A 185 -3.09 24.19 14.30
C ILE A 185 -4.55 24.20 13.85
N ARG A 186 -5.30 25.26 14.15
CA ARG A 186 -6.68 25.43 13.66
C ARG A 186 -6.73 25.42 12.13
N GLU A 187 -5.82 26.17 11.50
CA GLU A 187 -5.73 26.27 10.05
C GLU A 187 -5.38 24.92 9.40
N MET A 188 -4.44 24.17 9.99
CA MET A 188 -4.09 22.83 9.53
C MET A 188 -5.27 21.84 9.68
N ILE A 189 -6.04 21.94 10.77
CA ILE A 189 -7.23 21.12 10.97
C ILE A 189 -8.29 21.45 9.92
N LEU A 190 -8.59 22.73 9.70
CA LEU A 190 -9.54 23.18 8.68
C LEU A 190 -9.12 22.67 7.29
N THR A 191 -7.86 22.86 6.93
CA THR A 191 -7.30 22.37 5.67
C THR A 191 -7.45 20.85 5.55
N GLY A 192 -7.14 20.10 6.62
CA GLY A 192 -7.32 18.65 6.65
C GLY A 192 -8.77 18.20 6.43
N LEU A 193 -9.73 18.89 7.04
CA LEU A 193 -11.17 18.61 6.92
C LEU A 193 -11.73 18.96 5.52
N ARG A 194 -11.14 19.94 4.84
CA ARG A 194 -11.60 20.43 3.53
C ARG A 194 -10.88 19.82 2.33
N THR A 195 -9.70 19.22 2.53
CA THR A 195 -8.89 18.65 1.43
C THR A 195 -8.64 17.15 1.57
N GLY A 196 -8.85 16.59 2.76
CA GLY A 196 -8.53 15.19 3.04
C GLY A 196 -7.03 14.86 2.93
N MET A 197 -6.14 15.85 3.01
CA MET A 197 -4.70 15.63 2.96
C MET A 197 -4.20 14.77 4.14
N ARG A 198 -3.16 13.98 3.89
CA ARG A 198 -2.49 13.21 4.96
C ARG A 198 -1.67 14.16 5.84
N GLN A 199 -1.46 13.79 7.10
CA GLN A 199 -0.66 14.57 8.05
C GLN A 199 0.72 15.00 7.50
N GLY A 200 1.44 14.09 6.83
CA GLY A 200 2.75 14.40 6.24
C GLY A 200 2.65 15.31 5.02
N GLU A 201 1.53 15.29 4.29
CA GLU A 201 1.26 16.19 3.16
C GLU A 201 0.96 17.60 3.68
N LEU A 202 0.15 17.72 4.74
CA LEU A 202 -0.09 19.00 5.43
C LEU A 202 1.22 19.59 5.96
N ALA A 203 2.01 18.80 6.68
CA ALA A 203 3.30 19.24 7.23
C ALA A 203 4.38 19.54 6.17
N GLY A 204 4.15 19.12 4.93
CA GLY A 204 5.06 19.34 3.80
C GLY A 204 4.49 20.28 2.74
N LEU A 205 3.36 20.95 3.00
CA LEU A 205 2.71 21.84 2.04
C LEU A 205 3.55 23.10 1.83
N GLN A 206 3.82 23.42 0.56
CA GLN A 206 4.61 24.57 0.14
C GLN A 206 3.74 25.58 -0.62
N TRP A 207 4.10 26.86 -0.59
CA TRP A 207 3.35 27.91 -1.31
C TRP A 207 3.35 27.68 -2.82
N SER A 208 4.43 27.12 -3.37
CA SER A 208 4.55 26.74 -4.79
C SER A 208 3.59 25.65 -5.23
N CYS A 209 2.87 25.02 -4.29
CA CYS A 209 1.84 24.02 -4.57
C CYS A 209 0.43 24.62 -4.70
N ILE A 210 0.27 25.94 -4.50
CA ILE A 210 -1.02 26.62 -4.55
C ILE A 210 -1.09 27.45 -5.83
N ASP A 211 -2.03 27.11 -6.70
CA ASP A 211 -2.42 27.91 -7.84
C ASP A 211 -3.60 28.80 -7.44
N TRP A 212 -3.31 30.08 -7.26
CA TRP A 212 -4.29 31.06 -6.81
C TRP A 212 -5.30 31.42 -7.90
N GLN A 213 -4.88 31.42 -9.17
CA GLN A 213 -5.74 31.79 -10.29
C GLN A 213 -6.81 30.73 -10.53
N ASN A 214 -6.41 29.46 -10.51
CA ASN A 214 -7.32 28.33 -10.72
C ASN A 214 -7.91 27.78 -9.41
N GLN A 215 -7.53 28.33 -8.27
CA GLN A 215 -7.93 27.87 -6.93
C GLN A 215 -7.65 26.37 -6.72
N LEU A 216 -6.46 25.91 -7.10
CA LEU A 216 -6.04 24.51 -7.02
C LEU A 216 -4.87 24.32 -6.06
N LEU A 217 -5.01 23.33 -5.16
CA LEU A 217 -3.92 22.85 -4.31
C LEU A 217 -3.35 21.55 -4.90
N THR A 218 -2.05 21.56 -5.17
CA THR A 218 -1.33 20.42 -5.73
C THR A 218 -0.60 19.65 -4.64
N VAL A 219 -1.02 18.41 -4.36
CA VAL A 219 -0.33 17.56 -3.39
C VAL A 219 0.82 16.83 -4.05
N ARG A 220 2.01 17.46 -4.03
CA ARG A 220 3.24 16.94 -4.64
C ARG A 220 4.20 16.26 -3.66
N TYR A 221 4.19 16.66 -2.40
CA TYR A 221 5.16 16.19 -1.40
C TYR A 221 4.48 15.74 -0.11
N SER A 222 5.20 14.89 0.63
CA SER A 222 4.89 14.53 2.00
C SER A 222 6.18 14.60 2.80
N ARG A 223 6.14 15.30 3.94
CA ARG A 223 7.25 15.34 4.89
C ARG A 223 7.37 13.99 5.61
N CYS A 224 8.55 13.40 5.59
CA CYS A 224 8.82 12.14 6.28
C CYS A 224 8.83 12.34 7.80
N PRO A 225 8.01 11.60 8.57
CA PRO A 225 7.95 11.75 10.03
C PRO A 225 9.25 11.57 10.79
N ARG A 226 10.22 10.85 10.21
CA ARG A 226 11.46 10.48 10.88
C ARG A 226 12.67 11.26 10.41
N THR A 227 12.76 11.57 9.13
CA THR A 227 13.92 12.29 8.57
C THR A 227 13.66 13.77 8.38
N GLY A 228 12.39 14.22 8.44
CA GLY A 228 12.01 15.60 8.12
C GLY A 228 12.12 15.96 6.64
N LYS A 229 12.71 15.09 5.80
CA LYS A 229 12.87 15.31 4.37
C LYS A 229 11.53 15.22 3.63
N LEU A 230 11.37 16.03 2.60
CA LEU A 230 10.28 15.87 1.65
C LEU A 230 10.50 14.61 0.81
N MET A 231 9.42 13.88 0.59
CA MET A 231 9.36 12.71 -0.27
C MET A 231 8.12 12.81 -1.14
N SER A 232 8.09 12.08 -2.25
CA SER A 232 6.85 11.89 -3.00
C SER A 232 5.78 11.21 -2.12
N PRO A 233 4.48 11.45 -2.37
CA PRO A 233 3.39 10.83 -1.63
C PRO A 233 3.47 9.30 -1.72
N LYS A 234 2.79 8.60 -0.80
CA LYS A 234 2.88 7.13 -0.68
C LYS A 234 2.55 6.37 -1.98
N SER A 235 1.70 6.93 -2.84
CA SER A 235 1.34 6.39 -4.16
C SER A 235 2.23 6.87 -5.31
N ASN A 236 3.19 7.76 -5.05
CA ASN A 236 4.01 8.46 -6.05
C ASN A 236 3.19 9.22 -7.12
N ARG A 237 1.94 9.60 -6.79
CA ARG A 237 1.04 10.31 -7.69
C ARG A 237 0.76 11.70 -7.14
N VAL A 238 1.04 12.70 -7.97
CA VAL A 238 0.58 14.07 -7.77
C VAL A 238 -0.93 14.09 -7.96
N ARG A 239 -1.64 14.88 -7.16
CA ARG A 239 -3.08 15.11 -7.33
C ARG A 239 -3.39 16.58 -7.09
N HIS A 240 -4.44 17.05 -7.73
CA HIS A 240 -4.96 18.40 -7.60
C HIS A 240 -6.27 18.38 -6.84
N ILE A 241 -6.42 19.31 -5.91
CA ILE A 241 -7.58 19.43 -5.03
C ILE A 241 -8.11 20.86 -5.21
N PRO A 242 -9.34 21.04 -5.72
CA PRO A 242 -10.01 22.33 -5.70
C PRO A 242 -10.09 22.86 -4.27
N ILE A 243 -9.68 24.11 -4.07
CA ILE A 243 -9.59 24.72 -2.75
C ILE A 243 -10.97 25.22 -2.35
N ASP A 244 -11.41 24.79 -1.17
CA ASP A 244 -12.61 25.29 -0.51
C ASP A 244 -12.47 26.80 -0.18
N PRO A 245 -13.52 27.63 -0.35
CA PRO A 245 -13.42 29.08 -0.13
C PRO A 245 -12.86 29.48 1.23
N ASP A 246 -13.22 28.76 2.31
CA ASP A 246 -12.72 29.07 3.66
C ASP A 246 -11.19 28.85 3.73
N VAL A 247 -10.71 27.75 3.14
CA VAL A 247 -9.28 27.43 3.07
C VAL A 247 -8.56 28.43 2.18
N TYR A 248 -9.14 28.79 1.03
CA TYR A 248 -8.56 29.77 0.12
C TYR A 248 -8.34 31.09 0.83
N GLN A 249 -9.39 31.65 1.45
CA GLN A 249 -9.30 32.95 2.12
C GLN A 249 -8.31 32.92 3.28
N MET A 250 -8.34 31.85 4.09
CA MET A 250 -7.41 31.65 5.20
C MET A 250 -5.96 31.61 4.71
N LEU A 251 -5.66 30.85 3.66
CA LEU A 251 -4.32 30.76 3.11
C LEU A 251 -3.90 32.05 2.40
N PHE A 252 -4.84 32.75 1.76
CA PHE A 252 -4.56 33.98 1.03
C PHE A 252 -4.06 35.09 1.97
N ASN A 253 -4.67 35.18 3.16
CA ASN A 253 -4.36 36.18 4.19
C ASN A 253 -3.06 35.91 4.95
N ARG A 254 -2.40 34.76 4.74
CA ARG A 254 -1.14 34.42 5.40
C ARG A 254 0.04 35.05 4.67
N LYS A 255 1.06 35.44 5.44
CA LYS A 255 2.36 35.85 4.89
C LYS A 255 3.02 34.67 4.16
N ARG A 256 3.67 34.98 3.03
CA ARG A 256 4.32 34.01 2.12
C ARG A 256 5.82 34.26 2.05
N ASP A 257 6.42 34.49 3.20
CA ASP A 257 7.83 34.83 3.42
C ASP A 257 8.73 33.59 3.54
N THR A 258 8.15 32.40 3.61
CA THR A 258 8.86 31.12 3.75
C THR A 258 8.52 30.17 2.61
N GLY A 259 9.21 29.02 2.51
CA GLY A 259 8.87 27.99 1.51
C GLY A 259 7.65 27.13 1.87
N TYR A 260 7.24 27.11 3.14
CA TYR A 260 6.20 26.21 3.66
C TYR A 260 4.99 26.98 4.17
N VAL A 261 3.80 26.38 4.07
CA VAL A 261 2.54 27.01 4.48
C VAL A 261 2.34 26.98 6.00
N PHE A 262 2.66 25.84 6.62
CA PHE A 262 2.42 25.58 8.03
C PHE A 262 3.73 25.35 8.77
N LEU A 263 4.06 26.29 9.66
CA LEU A 263 5.28 26.29 10.46
C LEU A 263 4.95 26.31 11.95
N ASP A 264 5.83 25.74 12.75
CA ASP A 264 5.79 25.89 14.20
C ASP A 264 6.35 27.24 14.66
N LYS A 265 6.39 27.47 15.98
CA LYS A 265 6.90 28.73 16.55
C LYS A 265 8.38 28.99 16.26
N GLY A 266 9.14 27.98 15.86
CA GLY A 266 10.55 28.11 15.46
C GLY A 266 10.72 28.23 13.95
N GLU A 267 9.66 28.58 13.22
CA GLU A 267 9.64 28.75 11.75
C GLU A 267 10.03 27.47 10.99
N MET A 268 9.88 26.32 11.62
CA MET A 268 10.17 25.01 11.04
C MET A 268 8.89 24.25 10.73
N PRO A 269 8.85 23.45 9.64
CA PRO A 269 7.66 22.66 9.36
C PRO A 269 7.48 21.60 10.45
N PHE A 270 6.26 21.50 10.96
CA PHE A 270 5.97 20.70 12.15
C PHE A 270 6.51 19.27 12.06
N ALA A 271 7.18 18.84 13.12
CA ALA A 271 7.50 17.43 13.30
C ALA A 271 6.22 16.61 13.56
N THR A 272 6.17 15.37 13.07
CA THR A 272 4.98 14.50 13.18
C THR A 272 4.56 14.25 14.62
N HIS A 273 5.50 14.09 15.55
CA HIS A 273 5.18 13.87 16.97
C HIS A 273 4.56 15.12 17.61
N ASN A 274 5.00 16.33 17.20
CA ASN A 274 4.42 17.59 17.66
C ASN A 274 2.96 17.72 17.20
N LEU A 275 2.68 17.40 15.93
CA LEU A 275 1.31 17.38 15.41
C LEU A 275 0.44 16.37 16.17
N ILE A 276 0.92 15.14 16.41
CA ILE A 276 0.17 14.12 17.17
C ILE A 276 -0.18 14.65 18.57
N ARG A 277 0.76 15.30 19.25
CA ARG A 277 0.51 15.93 20.55
C ARG A 277 -0.52 17.05 20.42
N LYS A 278 -0.36 17.97 19.46
CA LYS A 278 -1.25 19.13 19.30
C LYS A 278 -2.70 18.75 19.03
N ILE A 279 -2.97 17.81 18.14
CA ILE A 279 -4.36 17.37 17.90
C ILE A 279 -4.95 16.63 19.10
N ARG A 280 -4.10 15.96 19.89
CA ARG A 280 -4.51 15.34 21.15
C ARG A 280 -4.86 16.40 22.20
N ASP A 281 -4.13 17.50 22.27
CA ASP A 281 -4.43 18.58 23.22
C ASP A 281 -5.75 19.26 22.83
N VAL A 282 -5.95 19.56 21.54
CA VAL A 282 -7.19 20.15 21.00
C VAL A 282 -8.40 19.22 21.24
N ARG A 283 -8.28 17.91 20.97
CA ARG A 283 -9.40 16.98 21.20
C ARG A 283 -9.79 16.88 22.68
N TYR A 284 -8.80 16.96 23.60
CA TYR A 284 -9.08 16.92 25.04
C TYR A 284 -9.81 18.18 25.48
N ALA A 285 -9.38 19.36 25.01
CA ALA A 285 -10.09 20.62 25.26
C ALA A 285 -11.51 20.64 24.66
N ALA A 286 -11.75 19.86 23.61
CA ALA A 286 -13.05 19.67 22.99
C ALA A 286 -13.91 18.58 23.65
N GLY A 287 -13.39 17.81 24.62
CA GLY A 287 -14.12 16.69 25.23
C GLY A 287 -14.42 15.55 24.24
N LEU A 288 -13.66 15.46 23.14
CA LEU A 288 -13.90 14.49 22.07
C LEU A 288 -13.17 13.17 22.34
N ARG A 289 -13.74 12.09 21.80
CA ARG A 289 -13.13 10.74 21.79
C ARG A 289 -11.75 10.72 21.12
N PRO A 290 -10.96 9.64 21.31
CA PRO A 290 -9.62 9.57 20.73
C PRO A 290 -9.57 9.69 19.20
N LEU A 291 -9.21 10.87 18.72
CA LEU A 291 -8.95 11.15 17.30
C LEU A 291 -7.50 11.54 17.03
N GLY A 292 -7.11 11.45 15.76
CA GLY A 292 -5.81 11.88 15.26
C GLY A 292 -5.92 12.41 13.83
N TRP A 293 -4.82 12.92 13.26
CA TRP A 293 -4.84 13.63 11.97
C TRP A 293 -5.43 12.84 10.80
N HIS A 294 -5.28 11.51 10.81
CA HIS A 294 -5.85 10.69 9.74
C HIS A 294 -7.37 10.63 9.78
N MET A 295 -7.99 10.89 10.95
CA MET A 295 -9.44 10.97 11.06
C MET A 295 -10.00 12.15 10.29
N LEU A 296 -9.31 13.29 10.22
CA LEU A 296 -9.76 14.45 9.42
C LEU A 296 -9.96 14.07 7.94
N ARG A 297 -9.08 13.20 7.43
CA ARG A 297 -9.18 12.65 6.09
C ARG A 297 -10.34 11.67 5.94
N HIS A 298 -10.60 10.83 6.94
CA HIS A 298 -11.77 9.96 6.96
C HIS A 298 -13.06 10.79 7.01
N THR A 299 -13.08 11.88 7.77
CA THR A 299 -14.18 12.84 7.84
C THR A 299 -14.44 13.49 6.49
N PHE A 300 -13.42 14.05 5.84
CA PHE A 300 -13.55 14.61 4.49
C PHE A 300 -14.19 13.62 3.51
N ALA A 301 -13.68 12.38 3.49
CA ALA A 301 -14.18 11.35 2.59
C ALA A 301 -15.62 10.92 2.90
N SER A 302 -15.93 10.75 4.19
CA SER A 302 -17.25 10.32 4.65
C SER A 302 -18.29 11.41 4.40
N HIS A 303 -17.97 12.68 4.68
CA HIS A 303 -18.86 13.80 4.41
C HIS A 303 -19.13 13.98 2.92
N LEU A 304 -18.12 13.83 2.05
CA LEU A 304 -18.36 13.86 0.60
C LEU A 304 -19.26 12.72 0.14
N ALA A 305 -19.00 11.50 0.63
CA ALA A 305 -19.85 10.36 0.31
C ALA A 305 -21.30 10.57 0.80
N MET A 306 -21.49 11.05 2.04
CA MET A 306 -22.80 11.38 2.61
C MET A 306 -23.54 12.47 1.82
N LYS A 307 -22.80 13.40 1.19
CA LYS A 307 -23.36 14.43 0.30
C LYS A 307 -23.59 13.93 -1.14
N GLY A 308 -23.46 12.63 -1.40
CA GLY A 308 -23.72 12.04 -2.71
C GLY A 308 -22.59 12.19 -3.73
N ALA A 309 -21.39 12.60 -3.31
CA ALA A 309 -20.27 12.71 -4.25
C ALA A 309 -19.93 11.34 -4.86
N PRO A 310 -19.72 11.24 -6.20
CA PRO A 310 -19.33 9.98 -6.82
C PRO A 310 -18.07 9.40 -6.18
N ILE A 311 -18.08 8.10 -5.87
CA ILE A 311 -16.98 7.44 -5.14
C ILE A 311 -15.64 7.53 -5.88
N LEU A 312 -15.67 7.63 -7.21
CA LEU A 312 -14.50 7.85 -8.05
C LEU A 312 -13.90 9.25 -7.85
N ASN A 313 -14.73 10.28 -7.66
CA ASN A 313 -14.27 11.63 -7.34
C ASN A 313 -13.63 11.65 -5.95
N VAL A 314 -14.25 10.98 -4.97
CA VAL A 314 -13.66 10.81 -3.63
C VAL A 314 -12.33 10.07 -3.72
N GLN A 315 -12.22 9.02 -4.55
CA GLN A 315 -10.96 8.30 -4.78
C GLN A 315 -9.86 9.22 -5.33
N ALA A 316 -10.20 10.05 -6.34
CA ALA A 316 -9.28 10.97 -6.98
C ALA A 316 -8.78 12.05 -6.01
N LEU A 317 -9.68 12.71 -5.29
CA LEU A 317 -9.36 13.74 -4.28
C LEU A 317 -8.49 13.18 -3.15
N LEU A 318 -8.78 11.97 -2.71
CA LEU A 318 -7.97 11.27 -1.72
C LEU A 318 -6.63 10.78 -2.28
N GLY A 319 -6.50 10.53 -3.59
CA GLY A 319 -5.33 9.89 -4.18
C GLY A 319 -5.16 8.45 -3.70
N HIS A 320 -6.25 7.68 -3.67
CA HIS A 320 -6.20 6.25 -3.38
C HIS A 320 -5.77 5.45 -4.62
N SER A 321 -4.80 4.54 -4.43
CA SER A 321 -4.26 3.74 -5.52
C SER A 321 -5.22 2.67 -6.02
N THR A 322 -6.15 2.21 -5.17
CA THR A 322 -7.18 1.23 -5.53
C THR A 322 -8.54 1.69 -5.04
N ILE A 323 -9.58 1.38 -5.81
CA ILE A 323 -10.97 1.72 -5.45
C ILE A 323 -11.40 1.05 -4.14
N THR A 324 -10.88 -0.15 -3.85
CA THR A 324 -11.13 -0.88 -2.60
C THR A 324 -10.78 -0.08 -1.34
N MET A 325 -9.80 0.84 -1.41
CA MET A 325 -9.50 1.73 -0.29
C MET A 325 -10.61 2.76 -0.05
N THR A 326 -11.25 3.22 -1.12
CA THR A 326 -12.32 4.22 -1.09
C THR A 326 -13.68 3.59 -0.81
N MET A 327 -13.93 2.34 -1.24
CA MET A 327 -15.17 1.61 -0.97
C MET A 327 -15.53 1.51 0.51
N ARG A 328 -14.57 1.75 1.41
CA ARG A 328 -14.83 1.88 2.85
C ARG A 328 -15.84 2.98 3.20
N TYR A 329 -15.99 4.00 2.36
CA TYR A 329 -16.95 5.09 2.58
C TYR A 329 -18.27 4.89 1.84
N ALA A 330 -18.41 3.84 1.01
CA ALA A 330 -19.61 3.64 0.21
C ALA A 330 -20.87 3.38 1.06
N HIS A 331 -20.71 2.82 2.26
CA HIS A 331 -21.82 2.51 3.16
C HIS A 331 -22.50 3.73 3.77
N VAL A 332 -21.82 4.89 3.82
CA VAL A 332 -22.40 6.16 4.30
C VAL A 332 -22.93 7.04 3.17
N ALA A 333 -22.73 6.63 1.91
CA ALA A 333 -23.38 7.32 0.82
C ALA A 333 -24.91 7.16 0.97
N PRO A 334 -25.71 8.19 0.62
CA PRO A 334 -27.16 8.04 0.51
C PRO A 334 -27.48 6.77 -0.28
N SER A 335 -28.61 6.12 0.01
CA SER A 335 -29.00 4.91 -0.71
C SER A 335 -29.21 5.23 -2.18
N ALA A 336 -28.13 5.16 -2.94
CA ALA A 336 -28.10 5.45 -4.36
C ALA A 336 -29.02 4.49 -5.11
N LEU A 337 -29.46 3.39 -4.49
CA LEU A 337 -30.40 2.45 -5.08
C LEU A 337 -31.69 3.14 -5.52
N ARG A 338 -32.31 4.00 -4.69
CA ARG A 338 -33.60 4.62 -5.04
C ARG A 338 -33.44 5.77 -6.03
N GLU A 339 -32.41 6.61 -5.85
CA GLU A 339 -32.08 7.67 -6.81
C GLU A 339 -31.59 7.12 -8.16
N SER A 340 -30.81 6.03 -8.16
CA SER A 340 -30.34 5.40 -9.40
C SER A 340 -31.47 4.73 -10.16
N ILE A 341 -32.46 4.15 -9.48
CA ILE A 341 -33.69 3.67 -10.12
C ILE A 341 -34.49 4.86 -10.68
N ASN A 342 -34.53 6.00 -9.97
CA ASN A 342 -35.21 7.20 -10.47
C ASN A 342 -34.54 7.80 -11.73
N LEU A 343 -33.26 7.52 -11.99
CA LEU A 343 -32.60 7.90 -13.26
C LEU A 343 -33.16 7.13 -14.46
N LEU A 344 -33.66 5.91 -14.26
CA LEU A 344 -34.34 5.13 -15.30
C LEU A 344 -35.81 5.53 -15.47
N SER A 345 -36.33 6.43 -14.61
CA SER A 345 -37.73 6.85 -14.70
C SER A 345 -37.93 7.77 -15.92
N PRO A 346 -38.84 7.42 -16.85
CA PRO A 346 -39.03 8.16 -18.10
C PRO A 346 -39.45 9.63 -17.91
N LYS A 347 -39.93 10.01 -16.71
CA LYS A 347 -40.27 11.40 -16.36
C LYS A 347 -39.05 12.34 -16.27
N ASN A 348 -37.82 11.81 -16.12
CA ASN A 348 -36.59 12.62 -16.05
C ASN A 348 -35.86 12.75 -17.40
N ALA A 349 -36.36 12.09 -18.45
CA ALA A 349 -35.71 12.08 -19.77
C ALA A 349 -35.81 13.41 -20.54
N ILE A 350 -36.59 14.38 -20.06
CA ILE A 350 -36.87 15.62 -20.81
C ILE A 350 -35.77 16.70 -20.62
N ASN A 351 -34.90 16.60 -19.62
CA ASN A 351 -33.91 17.66 -19.31
C ASN A 351 -32.43 17.22 -19.33
N ALA A 352 -32.11 16.08 -19.95
CA ALA A 352 -30.76 15.53 -19.94
C ALA A 352 -30.20 15.41 -21.38
N ASN A 353 -29.61 16.50 -21.89
CA ASN A 353 -28.70 16.44 -23.04
C ASN A 353 -27.36 15.77 -22.63
N PHE A 354 -27.41 14.49 -22.27
CA PHE A 354 -26.22 13.66 -22.07
C PHE A 354 -26.04 12.70 -23.23
N GLY A 355 -25.10 13.05 -24.11
CA GLY A 355 -24.50 12.14 -25.09
C GLY A 355 -25.45 11.76 -26.21
N GLN A 356 -25.05 12.02 -27.46
CA GLN A 356 -25.74 11.44 -28.60
C GLN A 356 -25.81 9.91 -28.41
N PRO A 357 -26.99 9.27 -28.46
CA PRO A 357 -27.04 7.83 -28.55
C PRO A 357 -26.31 7.42 -29.83
N ALA A 358 -25.37 6.48 -29.72
CA ALA A 358 -24.85 5.79 -30.89
C ALA A 358 -26.06 5.21 -31.63
N GLY A 359 -26.25 5.62 -32.88
CA GLY A 359 -27.45 5.31 -33.67
C GLY A 359 -27.70 3.81 -33.68
N ASN A 360 -28.74 3.38 -32.98
CA ASN A 360 -29.25 2.03 -33.12
C ASN A 360 -29.99 1.96 -34.45
N GLN A 361 -29.42 1.29 -35.45
CA GLN A 361 -30.00 1.02 -36.78
C GLN A 361 -31.32 0.22 -36.77
N TRP A 362 -31.93 0.01 -35.60
CA TRP A 362 -33.18 -0.73 -35.45
C TRP A 362 -34.44 0.09 -35.79
N THR A 363 -34.35 1.43 -35.79
CA THR A 363 -35.50 2.27 -36.14
C THR A 363 -35.72 2.44 -37.64
N GLU A 364 -34.72 2.15 -38.49
CA GLU A 364 -34.88 2.23 -39.96
C GLU A 364 -35.64 1.02 -40.52
N THR A 365 -35.61 -0.15 -39.87
CA THR A 365 -36.30 -1.35 -40.35
C THR A 365 -37.82 -1.25 -40.19
N ILE A 366 -38.31 -0.62 -39.11
CA ILE A 366 -39.75 -0.52 -38.83
C ILE A 366 -40.45 0.46 -39.79
N GLN A 367 -39.74 1.47 -40.31
CA GLN A 367 -40.31 2.40 -41.30
C GLN A 367 -40.34 1.85 -42.74
N GLN A 368 -39.56 0.81 -43.04
CA GLN A 368 -39.60 0.15 -44.36
C GLN A 368 -40.69 -0.92 -44.45
N GLU A 369 -41.03 -1.60 -43.35
CA GLU A 369 -42.12 -2.58 -43.33
C GLU A 369 -43.52 -1.92 -43.33
N ALA A 370 -43.65 -0.70 -42.79
CA ALA A 370 -44.91 0.06 -42.79
C ALA A 370 -45.24 0.78 -44.11
N LYS A 371 -44.37 0.69 -45.13
CA LYS A 371 -44.61 1.22 -46.49
C LYS A 371 -44.97 0.14 -47.52
N ASN A 372 -44.94 -1.14 -47.12
CA ASN A 372 -45.28 -2.29 -47.96
C ASN A 372 -46.49 -3.10 -47.45
N LEU A 373 -47.29 -2.49 -46.57
CA LEU A 373 -48.66 -2.86 -46.21
C LEU A 373 -49.54 -1.63 -46.41
#